data_AF-T0SLF2-F1
#
_entry.id   AF-T0SLF2-F1
#
_cell.length_a   1.000
_cell.length_b   1.000
_cell.length_c   1.000
_cell.angle_alpha   90.00
_cell.angle_beta   90.00
_cell.angle_gamma   90.00
#
_symmetry.space_group_name_H-M   'P 1'
#
loop_
_entity.id
_entity.type
_entity.pdbx_description
1 polymer ?
#
loop_
_entity_poly.entity_id
_entity_poly.type
_entity_poly.pdbx_seq_one_letter_code
_entity_poly.pdbx_strand_id
1 'polypeptide(L)'
;MFYVQEGMLAVFDTRSGKSSAKEVQIGTIYEGELVGEMSFLDKNPRSASVKAMTKCVLQVIPREKFQRIYDSQPRWYKILITTLLDRLRTANKRIRI
;
A
#
# COMPACT_ATOMS: atom_id res chain seq x y z
N MET A 1 2.88 -6.44 -5.28
CA MET A 1 1.56 -6.18 -4.68
C MET A 1 0.98 -7.51 -4.28
N PHE A 2 0.20 -7.56 -3.21
CA PHE A 2 -0.48 -8.79 -2.79
C PHE A 2 -1.98 -8.54 -2.68
N TYR A 3 -2.76 -9.58 -2.93
CA TYR A 3 -4.18 -9.65 -2.63
C TYR A 3 -4.38 -10.55 -1.41
N VAL A 4 -5.15 -10.08 -0.42
CA VAL A 4 -5.43 -10.84 0.80
C VAL A 4 -6.58 -11.79 0.51
N GLN A 5 -6.28 -13.09 0.37
CA GLN A 5 -7.30 -14.11 0.13
C GLN A 5 -7.95 -14.58 1.43
N GLU A 6 -7.19 -14.62 2.52
CA GLU A 6 -7.68 -14.98 3.85
C GLU A 6 -6.85 -14.24 4.91
N GLY A 7 -7.48 -13.87 6.02
CA GLY A 7 -6.82 -13.29 7.20
C GLY A 7 -6.78 -11.75 7.21
N MET A 8 -5.98 -11.19 8.14
CA MET A 8 -5.90 -9.76 8.39
C MET A 8 -4.46 -9.30 8.63
N LEU A 9 -4.13 -8.09 8.13
CA LEU A 9 -2.82 -7.45 8.31
C LEU A 9 -2.98 -6.13 9.08
N ALA A 10 -2.15 -5.90 10.09
CA ALA A 10 -2.02 -4.59 10.73
C ALA A 10 -1.04 -3.72 9.95
N VAL A 11 -1.38 -2.45 9.74
CA VAL A 11 -0.55 -1.45 9.08
C VAL A 11 0.16 -0.60 10.12
N PHE A 12 1.48 -0.48 10.01
CA PHE A 12 2.34 0.25 10.95
C PHE A 12 3.08 1.37 10.26
N ASP A 13 3.06 2.56 10.86
CA ASP A 13 3.94 3.67 10.50
C ASP A 13 5.08 3.77 11.52
N THR A 14 6.31 3.91 11.04
CA THR A 14 7.48 4.09 11.89
C THR A 14 7.69 5.58 12.14
N ARG A 15 7.47 6.00 13.38
CA ARG A 15 7.67 7.39 13.80
C ARG A 15 9.06 7.49 14.45
N SER A 16 9.94 8.29 13.85
CA SER A 16 11.24 8.61 14.44
C SER A 16 11.09 9.79 15.40
N GLY A 17 11.00 9.52 16.70
CA GLY A 17 11.12 10.55 17.74
C GLY A 17 12.58 10.78 18.13
N LYS A 18 12.87 11.84 18.90
CA LYS A 18 14.23 12.22 19.35
C LYS A 18 14.97 11.15 20.17
N SER A 19 14.32 10.06 20.59
CA SER A 19 14.91 9.08 21.52
C SER A 19 14.65 7.60 21.17
N SER A 20 13.84 7.29 20.15
CA SER A 20 13.69 5.93 19.57
C SER A 20 12.65 5.92 18.45
N ALA A 21 12.79 4.99 17.51
CA ALA A 21 11.77 4.69 16.51
C ALA A 21 10.63 3.89 17.17
N LYS A 22 9.41 4.43 17.15
CA LYS A 22 8.21 3.73 17.64
C LYS A 22 7.31 3.39 16.46
N GLU A 23 6.94 2.12 16.35
CA GLU A 23 5.92 1.67 15.42
C GLU A 23 4.53 1.95 16.02
N VAL A 24 3.66 2.60 15.23
CA VAL A 24 2.27 2.86 15.61
C VAL A 24 1.37 2.19 14.59
N GLN A 25 0.41 1.38 15.06
CA GLN A 25 -0.61 0.81 14.19
C GLN A 25 -1.55 1.94 13.73
N ILE A 26 -1.70 2.09 12.42
CA ILE A 26 -2.49 3.16 11.78
C ILE A 26 -3.69 2.62 10.99
N GLY A 27 -3.84 1.30 10.91
CA GLY A 27 -4.96 0.67 10.24
C GLY A 27 -4.85 -0.85 10.19
N THR A 28 -5.84 -1.45 9.53
CA THR A 28 -5.95 -2.89 9.29
C THR A 28 -6.37 -3.10 7.85
N ILE A 29 -5.80 -4.11 7.21
CA ILE A 29 -6.16 -4.60 5.88
C ILE A 29 -6.83 -5.97 6.06
N TYR A 30 -7.98 -6.14 5.45
CA TYR A 30 -8.84 -7.31 5.55
C TYR A 30 -8.79 -8.17 4.28
N GLU A 31 -9.39 -9.35 4.37
CA GLU A 31 -9.69 -10.19 3.22
C GLU A 31 -10.42 -9.41 2.12
N GLY A 32 -10.04 -9.65 0.86
CA GLY A 32 -10.59 -8.94 -0.29
C GLY A 32 -9.83 -7.67 -0.67
N GLU A 33 -8.85 -7.24 0.13
CA GLU A 33 -8.10 -6.00 -0.12
C GLU A 33 -6.71 -6.24 -0.74
N LEU A 34 -6.17 -5.18 -1.33
CA LEU A 34 -4.80 -5.15 -1.86
C LEU A 34 -3.85 -4.53 -0.83
N VAL A 35 -2.60 -5.00 -0.82
CA VAL A 35 -1.53 -4.41 -0.01
C VAL A 35 -0.27 -4.16 -0.83
N GLY A 36 0.29 -2.97 -0.63
CA GLY A 36 1.52 -2.53 -1.30
C GLY A 36 1.30 -2.10 -2.75
N GLU A 37 0.08 -1.73 -3.09
CA GLU A 37 -0.38 -1.18 -4.35
C GLU A 37 0.21 0.20 -4.62
N MET A 38 0.33 1.08 -3.61
CA MET A 38 0.81 2.45 -3.83
C MET A 38 2.20 2.46 -4.47
N SER A 39 3.21 1.93 -3.76
CA SER A 39 4.59 1.84 -4.24
C SER A 39 4.75 1.03 -5.52
N PHE A 40 3.84 0.09 -5.74
CA PHE A 40 3.86 -0.74 -6.93
C PHE A 40 3.41 0.05 -8.17
N LEU A 41 2.41 0.92 -8.01
CA LEU A 41 1.84 1.76 -9.08
C LEU A 41 2.64 3.04 -9.32
N ASP A 42 3.06 3.73 -8.26
CA ASP A 42 3.69 5.05 -8.34
C ASP A 42 5.22 5.04 -8.25
N LYS A 43 5.82 3.87 -7.98
CA LYS A 43 7.28 3.66 -7.82
C LYS A 43 7.91 4.46 -6.67
N ASN A 44 7.13 5.03 -5.76
CA ASN A 44 7.64 5.67 -4.55
C ASN A 44 7.94 4.63 -3.45
N PRO A 45 8.76 4.98 -2.43
CA PRO A 45 9.00 4.11 -1.27
C PRO A 45 7.71 3.64 -0.59
N ARG A 46 7.81 2.52 0.14
CA ARG A 46 6.70 1.96 0.93
C ARG A 46 6.13 3.04 1.85
N SER A 47 4.81 3.17 1.86
CA SER A 47 4.09 4.15 2.68
C SER A 47 4.02 3.73 4.16
N ALA A 48 4.03 2.43 4.43
CA ALA A 48 3.94 1.82 5.75
C ALA A 48 4.46 0.37 5.72
N SER A 49 4.73 -0.17 6.89
CA SER A 49 4.98 -1.60 7.12
C SER A 49 3.66 -2.33 7.39
N VAL A 50 3.62 -3.63 7.13
CA VAL A 50 2.46 -4.47 7.47
C VAL A 50 2.90 -5.74 8.19
N LYS A 51 2.07 -6.22 9.13
CA LYS A 51 2.31 -7.49 9.84
C LYS A 51 1.03 -8.30 9.89
N ALA A 52 1.13 -9.63 9.75
CA ALA A 52 -0.01 -10.51 9.87
C ALA A 52 -0.54 -10.51 11.31
N MET A 53 -1.86 -10.32 11.46
CA MET A 53 -2.57 -10.45 12.76
C MET A 53 -3.14 -11.85 12.95
N THR A 54 -3.41 -12.55 11.85
CA THR A 54 -3.92 -13.93 11.84
C THR A 54 -3.10 -14.77 10.87
N LYS A 55 -3.37 -16.08 10.80
CA LYS A 55 -2.92 -16.88 9.66
C LYS A 55 -3.48 -16.26 8.38
N CYS A 56 -2.61 -15.96 7.42
CA CYS A 56 -2.98 -15.27 6.19
C CYS A 56 -2.63 -16.12 4.97
N VAL A 57 -3.47 -16.02 3.94
CA VAL A 57 -3.19 -16.49 2.58
C VAL A 57 -3.11 -15.28 1.67
N LEU A 58 -1.95 -15.05 1.07
CA LEU A 58 -1.69 -13.89 0.22
C LEU A 58 -1.38 -14.35 -1.20
N GLN A 59 -2.12 -13.81 -2.16
CA GLN A 59 -1.82 -14.01 -3.56
C GLN A 59 -0.87 -12.93 -4.06
N VAL A 60 0.28 -13.34 -4.56
CA VAL A 60 1.24 -12.43 -5.19
C VAL A 60 0.69 -11.99 -6.54
N ILE A 61 0.66 -10.67 -6.77
CA ILE A 61 0.43 -10.09 -8.10
C ILE A 61 1.80 -9.68 -8.67
N PRO A 62 2.35 -10.43 -9.64
CA PRO A 62 3.68 -10.16 -10.19
C PRO A 62 3.72 -8.83 -10.94
N ARG A 63 4.83 -8.10 -10.79
CA ARG A 63 5.00 -6.78 -11.41
C ARG A 63 4.84 -6.82 -12.92
N GLU A 64 5.49 -7.76 -13.58
CA GLU A 64 5.51 -7.87 -15.04
C GLU A 64 4.13 -8.18 -15.63
N LYS A 65 3.32 -8.98 -14.94
CA LYS A 65 1.94 -9.28 -15.39
C LYS A 65 1.07 -8.04 -15.29
N PHE A 66 1.15 -7.33 -14.16
CA PHE A 66 0.39 -6.10 -13.99
C PHE A 66 0.85 -4.99 -14.95
N GLN A 67 2.16 -4.82 -15.11
CA GLN A 67 2.73 -3.74 -15.94
C GLN A 67 2.25 -3.85 -17.38
N ARG A 68 2.17 -5.06 -17.94
CA ARG A 68 1.62 -5.30 -19.29
C ARG A 68 0.17 -4.81 -19.42
N ILE A 69 -0.68 -5.14 -18.44
CA ILE A 69 -2.09 -4.71 -18.41
C ILE A 69 -2.19 -3.19 -18.21
N TYR A 70 -1.35 -2.62 -17.34
CA TYR A 70 -1.33 -1.19 -17.05
C TYR A 70 -0.88 -0.38 -18.28
N ASP A 71 0.14 -0.85 -18.99
CA ASP A 71 0.67 -0.18 -20.17
C ASP A 71 -0.34 -0.17 -21.33
N SER A 72 -1.17 -1.22 -21.43
CA SER A 72 -2.26 -1.29 -22.41
C SER A 72 -3.45 -0.38 -22.09
N GLN A 73 -3.49 0.27 -20.92
CA GLN A 73 -4.59 1.19 -20.57
C GLN A 73 -4.42 2.56 -21.25
N PRO A 74 -5.54 3.26 -21.52
CA PRO A 74 -5.53 4.62 -22.03
C PRO A 74 -4.71 5.57 -21.14
N ARG A 75 -4.10 6.59 -21.76
CA ARG A 75 -3.25 7.56 -21.05
C ARG A 75 -3.98 8.25 -19.90
N TRP A 76 -5.26 8.62 -20.09
CA TRP A 76 -6.05 9.30 -19.07
C TRP A 76 -6.27 8.43 -17.83
N TYR A 77 -6.41 7.10 -17.99
CA TYR A 77 -6.59 6.17 -16.88
C TYR A 77 -5.32 6.13 -16.01
N LYS A 78 -4.15 6.05 -16.64
CA LYS A 78 -2.85 6.10 -15.94
C LYS A 78 -2.69 7.41 -15.16
N ILE A 79 -3.04 8.54 -15.78
CA ILE A 79 -3.02 9.86 -15.11
C ILE A 79 -3.96 9.89 -13.91
N LEU A 80 -5.20 9.39 -14.06
CA LEU A 80 -6.18 9.33 -12.98
C LEU A 80 -5.64 8.55 -11.78
N ILE A 81 -5.12 7.33 -12.01
CA ILE A 81 -4.57 6.48 -10.93
C ILE A 81 -3.40 7.19 -10.24
N THR A 82 -2.43 7.73 -11.00
CA THR A 82 -1.30 8.45 -10.39
C THR A 82 -1.72 9.68 -9.58
N THR A 83 -2.73 10.42 -10.06
CA THR A 83 -3.27 11.60 -9.36
C THR A 83 -3.96 11.22 -8.05
N LEU A 84 -4.76 10.14 -8.05
CA LEU A 84 -5.42 9.65 -6.83
C LEU A 84 -4.40 9.17 -5.80
N LEU A 85 -3.37 8.44 -6.23
CA LEU A 85 -2.31 7.96 -5.35
C LEU A 85 -1.53 9.12 -4.70
N ASP A 86 -1.17 10.15 -5.47
CA ASP A 86 -0.45 11.31 -4.94
C ASP A 86 -1.28 12.09 -3.92
N ARG A 87 -2.58 12.28 -4.20
CA ARG A 87 -3.52 12.89 -3.25
C ARG A 87 -3.66 12.06 -1.97
N LEU A 88 -3.75 10.74 -2.09
CA LEU A 88 -3.85 9.85 -0.94
C LEU A 88 -2.58 9.91 -0.07
N ARG A 89 -1.39 9.93 -0.68
CA ARG A 89 -0.12 10.13 0.07
C ARG A 89 -0.10 11.47 0.77
N THR A 90 -0.52 12.52 0.10
CA THR A 90 -0.55 13.87 0.66
C THR A 90 -1.52 13.95 1.85
N ALA A 91 -2.70 13.35 1.73
CA ALA A 91 -3.67 13.24 2.82
C ALA A 91 -3.09 12.46 4.01
N ASN A 92 -2.52 11.27 3.76
CA ASN A 92 -1.92 10.44 4.82
C ASN A 92 -0.76 11.13 5.54
N LYS A 93 0.07 11.92 4.83
CA LYS A 93 1.14 12.71 5.46
C LYS A 93 0.60 13.81 6.38
N ARG A 94 -0.53 14.43 6.05
CA ARG A 94 -1.14 15.52 6.85
C ARG A 94 -1.84 15.00 8.10
N ILE A 95 -2.31 13.75 8.09
CA ILE A 95 -2.99 13.10 9.22
C ILE A 95 -1.97 12.52 10.22
N ARG A 96 -0.65 12.66 9.98
CA ARG A 96 0.39 12.35 10.98
C ARG A 96 0.32 13.35 12.15
N ILE A 97 -0.54 13.05 13.13
CA ILE A 97 -0.57 13.64 14.48
C ILE A 97 0.37 12.83 15.39
#